data_AF-A0A8T3ZJF5-F1
#
_entry.id   AF-A0A8T3ZJF5-F1
#
_cell.length_a   1.000
_cell.length_b   1.000
_cell.length_c   1.000
_cell.angle_alpha   90.00
_cell.angle_beta   90.00
_cell.angle_gamma   90.00
#
_symmetry.space_group_name_H-M   'P 1'
#
loop_
_entity.id
_entity.type
_entity.pdbx_description
1 polymer ?
#
loop_
_entity_poly.entity_id
_entity_poly.type
_entity_poly.pdbx_seq_one_letter_code
_entity_poly.pdbx_strand_id
1 'polypeptide(L)'
;MRIIKRKKGKKEYFYLQHSFRSGARITTREIYLGKNIPKNIENVKEKLRKEASKSLYEKLKKIKKNFQKEWKKYPASVKERERQAIAIAFTYNTNAIEGSTITLEETREIIEDKISPNKPLIDIKETEAHCKIFLEMLDKKDEISSQLILEWHKKIFGETKPDIADKFRSYIVRVGTYIAPDWQGVTKLIGGLSDF
;
A
#
# COMPACT_ATOMS: atom_id res chain seq x y z
N MET A 1 3.08 -15.03 15.87
CA MET A 1 2.26 -14.87 17.10
C MET A 1 1.22 -15.95 17.12
N ARG A 2 0.88 -16.48 18.29
CA ARG A 2 -0.17 -17.51 18.41
C ARG A 2 -0.98 -17.33 19.68
N ILE A 3 -2.25 -17.72 19.64
CA ILE A 3 -3.08 -17.80 20.83
C ILE A 3 -2.86 -19.17 21.45
N ILE A 4 -2.53 -19.20 22.74
CA ILE A 4 -2.37 -20.41 23.53
C ILE A 4 -3.46 -20.50 24.59
N LYS A 5 -3.82 -21.73 24.96
CA LYS A 5 -4.85 -22.03 25.95
C LYS A 5 -4.20 -22.71 27.16
N ARG A 6 -4.53 -22.26 28.37
CA ARG A 6 -4.06 -22.86 29.63
C ARG A 6 -5.24 -23.18 30.54
N LYS A 7 -5.18 -24.33 31.23
CA LYS A 7 -6.19 -24.76 32.21
C LYS A 7 -5.70 -24.46 33.63
N LYS A 8 -6.56 -23.92 34.48
CA LYS A 8 -6.33 -23.81 35.93
C LYS A 8 -7.58 -24.33 36.65
N GLY A 9 -7.51 -25.56 37.17
CA GLY A 9 -8.67 -26.31 37.64
C GLY A 9 -9.66 -26.60 36.50
N LYS A 10 -10.96 -26.34 36.72
CA LYS A 10 -12.02 -26.49 35.69
C LYS A 10 -12.15 -25.30 34.73
N LYS A 11 -11.35 -24.24 34.90
CA LYS A 11 -11.44 -22.99 34.11
C LYS A 11 -10.34 -22.93 33.04
N GLU A 12 -10.69 -22.39 31.89
CA GLU A 12 -9.81 -22.23 30.74
C GLU A 12 -9.50 -20.75 30.49
N TYR A 13 -8.27 -20.48 30.05
CA TYR A 13 -7.72 -19.13 29.91
C TYR A 13 -6.91 -19.02 28.63
N PHE A 14 -7.06 -17.90 27.92
CA PHE A 14 -6.37 -17.62 26.67
C PHE A 14 -5.23 -16.62 26.88
N TYR A 15 -4.13 -16.83 26.16
CA TYR A 15 -2.98 -15.94 26.14
C TYR A 15 -2.51 -15.73 24.71
N LEU A 16 -2.07 -14.52 24.38
CA LEU A 16 -1.35 -14.23 23.14
C LEU A 16 0.15 -14.37 23.39
N GLN A 17 0.77 -15.36 22.76
CA GLN A 17 2.20 -15.60 22.86
C GLN A 17 2.93 -15.06 21.61
N HIS A 18 4.01 -14.33 21.84
CA HIS A 18 4.93 -13.89 20.81
C HIS A 18 6.38 -14.06 21.26
N SER A 19 7.11 -14.91 20.54
CA SER A 19 8.56 -14.97 20.63
C SER A 19 9.17 -14.10 19.53
N PHE A 20 10.14 -13.27 19.91
CA PHE A 20 10.90 -12.44 18.99
C PHE A 20 12.35 -12.37 19.44
N ARG A 21 13.25 -12.19 18.47
CA ARG A 21 14.69 -12.10 18.72
C ARG A 21 15.05 -10.64 19.01
N SER A 22 15.74 -10.41 20.12
CA SER A 22 16.35 -9.12 20.46
C SER A 22 17.85 -9.31 20.55
N GLY A 23 18.57 -8.97 19.47
CA GLY A 23 20.00 -9.28 19.33
C GLY A 23 20.26 -10.79 19.29
N ALA A 24 21.10 -11.30 20.19
CA ALA A 24 21.41 -12.73 20.30
C ALA A 24 20.38 -13.55 21.10
N ARG A 25 19.45 -12.90 21.83
CA ARG A 25 18.52 -13.56 22.74
C ARG A 25 17.12 -13.68 22.13
N ILE A 26 16.44 -14.80 22.38
CA ILE A 26 15.02 -14.98 22.06
C ILE A 26 14.23 -14.66 23.32
N THR A 27 13.32 -13.69 23.22
CA THR A 27 12.41 -13.31 24.31
C THR A 27 11.01 -13.74 23.94
N THR A 28 10.34 -14.46 24.83
CA THR A 28 8.93 -14.83 24.69
C THR A 28 8.09 -13.96 25.61
N ARG A 29 7.13 -13.24 25.05
CA ARG A 29 6.14 -12.46 25.80
C ARG A 29 4.77 -13.12 25.68
N GLU A 30 4.03 -13.11 26.77
CA GLU A 30 2.67 -13.62 26.85
C GLU A 30 1.75 -12.53 27.42
N ILE A 31 0.69 -12.19 26.69
CA ILE A 31 -0.36 -11.29 27.15
C ILE A 31 -1.58 -12.12 27.48
N TYR A 32 -2.09 -11.98 28.70
CA TYR A 32 -3.33 -12.62 29.13
C TYR A 32 -4.54 -11.99 28.42
N LEU A 33 -5.37 -12.83 27.78
CA LEU A 33 -6.53 -12.39 27.00
C LEU A 33 -7.87 -12.56 27.76
N GLY A 34 -7.88 -13.29 28.87
CA GLY A 34 -9.10 -13.60 29.61
C GLY A 34 -9.62 -15.03 29.39
N LYS A 35 -10.88 -15.25 29.76
CA LYS A 35 -11.59 -16.54 29.57
C LYS A 35 -12.08 -16.76 28.14
N ASN A 36 -12.22 -15.68 27.36
CA ASN A 36 -12.62 -15.68 25.95
C ASN A 36 -11.64 -14.80 25.16
N ILE A 37 -11.54 -15.01 23.84
CA ILE A 37 -10.73 -14.15 22.97
C ILE A 37 -11.47 -12.80 22.80
N PRO A 38 -10.84 -11.66 23.10
CA PRO A 38 -11.51 -10.38 23.04
C PRO A 38 -11.71 -9.92 21.58
N LYS A 39 -12.77 -9.13 21.33
CA LYS A 39 -13.09 -8.62 19.98
C LYS A 39 -12.01 -7.70 19.41
N ASN A 40 -11.28 -6.99 20.27
CA ASN A 40 -10.17 -6.10 19.90
C ASN A 40 -8.80 -6.81 19.80
N ILE A 41 -8.78 -8.12 19.50
CA ILE A 41 -7.55 -8.92 19.46
C ILE A 41 -6.51 -8.36 18.49
N GLU A 42 -6.92 -7.70 17.40
CA GLU A 42 -5.98 -7.16 16.43
C GLU A 42 -5.17 -5.98 17.00
N ASN A 43 -5.79 -5.10 17.80
CA ASN A 43 -5.08 -4.03 18.51
C ASN A 43 -4.06 -4.61 19.52
N VAL A 44 -4.40 -5.72 20.18
CA VAL A 44 -3.50 -6.41 21.12
C VAL A 44 -2.31 -7.02 20.37
N LYS A 45 -2.54 -7.65 19.22
CA LYS A 45 -1.47 -8.15 18.35
C LYS A 45 -0.59 -7.02 17.85
N GLU A 46 -1.17 -5.91 17.40
CA GLU A 46 -0.44 -4.76 16.88
C GLU A 46 0.47 -4.16 17.96
N LYS A 47 -0.03 -3.98 19.19
CA LYS A 47 0.79 -3.51 20.31
C LYS A 47 1.98 -4.43 20.57
N LEU A 48 1.75 -5.75 20.58
CA LEU A 48 2.81 -6.73 20.81
C LEU A 48 3.81 -6.78 19.63
N ARG A 49 3.36 -6.53 18.39
CA ARG A 49 4.23 -6.43 17.20
C ARG A 49 5.14 -5.20 17.31
N LYS A 50 4.57 -4.05 17.71
CA LYS A 50 5.31 -2.81 17.95
C LYS A 50 6.34 -2.98 19.06
N GLU A 51 5.99 -3.63 20.17
CA GLU A 51 6.94 -3.94 21.24
C GLU A 51 8.08 -4.86 20.77
N ALA A 52 7.74 -5.93 20.04
CA ALA A 52 8.73 -6.86 19.49
C ALA A 52 9.71 -6.19 18.52
N SER A 53 9.21 -5.19 17.78
CA SER A 53 9.96 -4.47 16.77
C SER A 53 10.49 -3.12 17.28
N LYS A 54 10.45 -2.86 18.60
CA LYS A 54 10.77 -1.54 19.16
C LYS A 54 12.17 -1.06 18.76
N SER A 55 13.17 -1.94 18.82
CA SER A 55 14.54 -1.59 18.42
C SER A 55 14.65 -1.25 16.93
N LEU A 56 13.97 -2.00 16.06
CA LEU A 56 13.88 -1.70 14.64
C LEU A 56 13.18 -0.36 14.40
N TYR A 57 12.06 -0.11 15.09
CA TYR A 57 11.31 1.13 14.98
C TYR A 57 12.15 2.34 15.39
N GLU A 58 12.88 2.26 16.51
CA GLU A 58 13.80 3.33 16.92
C GLU A 58 14.94 3.53 15.91
N LYS A 59 15.49 2.45 15.33
CA LYS A 59 16.49 2.54 14.25
C LYS A 59 15.91 3.25 13.02
N LEU A 60 14.73 2.85 12.56
CA LEU A 60 14.05 3.48 11.41
C LEU A 60 13.72 4.95 11.69
N LYS A 61 13.29 5.28 12.91
CA LYS A 61 13.03 6.66 13.34
C LYS A 61 14.30 7.51 13.28
N LYS A 62 15.44 6.97 13.71
CA LYS A 62 16.74 7.65 13.61
C LYS A 62 17.16 7.86 12.16
N ILE A 63 17.02 6.83 11.31
CA ILE A 63 17.33 6.93 9.87
C ILE A 63 16.46 8.00 9.21
N LYS A 64 15.14 7.97 9.43
CA LYS A 64 14.19 8.97 8.92
C LYS A 64 14.58 10.38 9.35
N LYS A 65 14.86 10.59 10.64
CA LYS A 65 15.26 11.91 11.16
C LYS A 65 16.53 12.43 10.49
N ASN A 66 17.54 11.58 10.34
CA ASN A 66 18.81 11.94 9.70
C ASN A 66 18.61 12.26 8.21
N PHE A 67 17.88 11.40 7.49
CA PHE A 67 17.53 11.64 6.09
C PHE A 67 16.80 12.98 5.91
N GLN A 68 15.75 13.24 6.71
CA GLN A 68 14.99 14.49 6.62
C GLN A 68 15.84 15.73 6.92
N LYS A 69 16.82 15.62 7.85
CA LYS A 69 17.74 16.71 8.15
C LYS A 69 18.64 17.04 6.96
N GLU A 70 19.19 16.02 6.31
CA GLU A 70 20.05 16.21 5.14
C GLU A 70 19.25 16.64 3.91
N TRP A 71 18.09 16.02 3.68
CA TRP A 71 17.20 16.31 2.56
C TRP A 71 16.77 17.79 2.52
N LYS A 72 16.55 18.41 3.68
CA LYS A 72 16.21 19.84 3.74
C LYS A 72 17.25 20.74 3.06
N LYS A 73 18.53 20.37 3.12
CA LYS A 73 19.65 21.14 2.55
C LYS A 73 19.76 21.02 1.03
N TYR A 74 19.10 20.04 0.41
CA TYR A 74 19.23 19.80 -1.02
C TYR A 74 18.58 20.94 -1.83
N PRO A 75 19.19 21.37 -2.96
CA PRO A 75 18.57 22.32 -3.87
C PRO A 75 17.23 21.83 -4.40
N ALA A 76 16.33 22.76 -4.72
CA ALA A 76 14.99 22.44 -5.24
C ALA A 76 15.06 21.60 -6.53
N SER A 77 16.00 21.91 -7.44
CA SER A 77 16.20 21.16 -8.68
C SER A 77 16.58 19.70 -8.45
N VAL A 78 17.43 19.42 -7.45
CA VAL A 78 17.79 18.05 -7.08
C VAL A 78 16.59 17.34 -6.49
N LYS A 79 15.82 18.00 -5.62
CA LYS A 79 14.60 17.42 -5.04
C LYS A 79 13.58 17.05 -6.11
N GLU A 80 13.40 17.91 -7.10
CA GLU A 80 12.49 17.65 -8.21
C GLU A 80 12.96 16.49 -9.08
N ARG A 81 14.26 16.44 -9.41
CA ARG A 81 14.83 15.32 -10.16
C ARG A 81 14.65 13.98 -9.45
N GLU A 82 14.90 13.90 -8.14
CA GLU A 82 14.68 12.67 -7.38
C GLU A 82 13.18 12.32 -7.30
N ARG A 83 12.30 13.32 -7.16
CA ARG A 83 10.85 13.12 -7.20
C ARG A 83 10.41 12.51 -8.53
N GLN A 84 10.91 13.04 -9.65
CA GLN A 84 10.62 12.55 -10.99
C GLN A 84 11.19 11.14 -11.21
N ALA A 85 12.42 10.88 -10.79
CA ALA A 85 13.02 9.54 -10.87
C ALA A 85 12.21 8.48 -10.10
N ILE A 86 11.71 8.81 -8.91
CA ILE A 86 10.83 7.92 -8.14
C ILE A 86 9.50 7.70 -8.87
N ALA A 87 8.91 8.74 -9.47
CA ALA A 87 7.66 8.62 -10.21
C ALA A 87 7.79 7.73 -11.46
N ILE A 88 8.89 7.86 -12.21
CA ILE A 88 9.24 7.03 -13.36
C ILE A 88 9.40 5.58 -12.92
N ALA A 89 10.23 5.34 -11.91
CA ALA A 89 10.47 3.99 -11.39
C ALA A 89 9.18 3.35 -10.85
N PHE A 90 8.35 4.10 -10.13
CA PHE A 90 7.08 3.60 -9.59
C PHE A 90 6.12 3.21 -10.73
N THR A 91 5.98 4.08 -11.73
CA THR A 91 5.14 3.83 -12.90
C THR A 91 5.57 2.62 -13.69
N TYR A 92 6.88 2.49 -13.99
CA TYR A 92 7.41 1.30 -14.65
C TYR A 92 7.10 0.02 -13.87
N ASN A 93 7.40 -0.01 -12.57
CA ASN A 93 7.26 -1.23 -11.77
C ASN A 93 5.79 -1.67 -11.63
N THR A 94 4.86 -0.73 -11.44
CA THR A 94 3.44 -1.10 -11.30
C THR A 94 2.82 -1.54 -12.63
N ASN A 95 3.15 -0.86 -13.74
CA ASN A 95 2.67 -1.27 -15.07
C ASN A 95 3.27 -2.63 -15.47
N ALA A 96 4.54 -2.89 -15.13
CA ALA A 96 5.17 -4.19 -15.36
C ALA A 96 4.51 -5.34 -14.57
N ILE A 97 4.06 -5.09 -13.33
CA ILE A 97 3.27 -6.06 -12.55
C ILE A 97 1.94 -6.39 -13.25
N GLU A 98 1.34 -5.42 -13.92
CA GLU A 98 0.09 -5.58 -14.69
C GLU A 98 0.31 -6.19 -16.10
N GLY A 99 1.58 -6.41 -16.49
CA GLY A 99 1.95 -7.07 -17.74
C GLY A 99 2.35 -6.14 -18.89
N SER A 100 2.56 -4.84 -18.63
CA SER A 100 3.11 -3.92 -19.63
C SER A 100 4.51 -4.35 -20.09
N THR A 101 4.79 -4.14 -21.38
CA THR A 101 6.11 -4.41 -21.97
C THR A 101 6.97 -3.16 -22.14
N ILE A 102 6.51 -2.00 -21.65
CA ILE A 102 7.28 -0.76 -21.64
C ILE A 102 8.41 -0.90 -20.62
N THR A 103 9.64 -0.71 -21.07
CA THR A 103 10.84 -0.80 -20.23
C THR A 103 11.00 0.44 -19.35
N LEU A 104 11.91 0.37 -18.37
CA LEU A 104 12.22 1.53 -17.53
C LEU A 104 12.78 2.70 -18.37
N GLU A 105 13.60 2.39 -19.37
CA GLU A 105 14.16 3.41 -20.27
C GLU A 105 13.09 4.03 -21.16
N GLU A 106 12.23 3.22 -21.78
CA GLU A 106 11.09 3.74 -22.56
C GLU A 106 10.14 4.56 -21.66
N THR A 107 9.94 4.16 -20.40
CA THR A 107 9.14 4.96 -19.43
C THR A 107 9.79 6.33 -19.20
N ARG A 108 11.11 6.37 -19.02
CA ARG A 108 11.87 7.61 -18.86
C ARG A 108 11.70 8.50 -20.09
N GLU A 109 11.87 7.94 -21.28
CA GLU A 109 11.73 8.65 -22.56
C GLU A 109 10.30 9.21 -22.77
N ILE A 110 9.26 8.44 -22.44
CA ILE A 110 7.86 8.89 -22.49
C ILE A 110 7.64 10.10 -21.56
N ILE A 111 8.17 10.03 -20.33
CA ILE A 111 7.87 11.02 -19.30
C ILE A 111 8.74 12.27 -19.43
N GLU A 112 10.05 12.12 -19.61
CA GLU A 112 11.04 13.21 -19.63
C GLU A 112 11.18 13.81 -21.04
N ASP A 113 11.44 12.95 -22.03
CA ASP A 113 11.84 13.37 -23.37
C ASP A 113 10.64 13.52 -24.33
N LYS A 114 9.44 13.08 -23.90
CA LYS A 114 8.21 13.02 -24.72
C LYS A 114 8.40 12.22 -26.00
N ILE A 115 9.24 11.19 -25.93
CA ILE A 115 9.51 10.26 -27.02
C ILE A 115 8.64 9.02 -26.84
N SER A 116 7.90 8.67 -27.89
CA SER A 116 7.05 7.48 -27.89
C SER A 116 7.84 6.27 -28.40
N PRO A 117 7.86 5.15 -27.66
CA PRO A 117 8.42 3.90 -28.17
C PRO A 117 7.49 3.27 -29.21
N ASN A 118 7.97 2.23 -29.90
CA ASN A 118 7.16 1.42 -30.81
C ASN A 118 6.33 0.38 -30.04
N LYS A 119 5.33 0.86 -29.30
CA LYS A 119 4.44 0.09 -28.41
C LYS A 119 2.98 0.52 -28.62
N PRO A 120 1.99 -0.26 -28.13
CA PRO A 120 0.59 0.15 -28.20
C PRO A 120 0.37 1.54 -27.58
N LEU A 121 -0.36 2.40 -28.29
CA LEU A 121 -0.66 3.76 -27.83
C LEU A 121 -1.39 3.77 -26.48
N ILE A 122 -2.22 2.75 -26.22
CA ILE A 122 -2.93 2.56 -24.96
C ILE A 122 -1.94 2.44 -23.79
N ASP A 123 -0.91 1.60 -23.92
CA ASP A 123 0.10 1.40 -22.87
C ASP A 123 0.91 2.69 -22.62
N ILE A 124 1.21 3.43 -23.69
CA ILE A 124 1.91 4.72 -23.60
C ILE A 124 1.03 5.73 -22.84
N LYS A 125 -0.26 5.81 -23.19
CA LYS A 125 -1.22 6.71 -22.53
C LYS A 125 -1.44 6.37 -21.07
N GLU A 126 -1.58 5.08 -20.74
CA GLU A 126 -1.70 4.64 -19.35
C GLU A 126 -0.41 4.91 -18.56
N THR A 127 0.77 4.81 -19.19
CA THR A 127 2.05 5.18 -18.58
C THR A 127 2.15 6.68 -18.28
N GLU A 128 1.77 7.55 -19.23
CA GLU A 128 1.71 9.00 -19.04
C GLU A 128 0.74 9.37 -17.91
N ALA A 129 -0.48 8.83 -17.97
CA ALA A 129 -1.54 9.10 -17.02
C ALA A 129 -1.17 8.63 -15.61
N HIS A 130 -0.63 7.42 -15.49
CA HIS A 130 -0.22 6.85 -14.21
C HIS A 130 0.87 7.70 -13.53
N CYS A 131 1.92 8.09 -14.27
CA CYS A 131 2.99 8.93 -13.71
C CYS A 131 2.46 10.29 -13.25
N LYS A 132 1.58 10.92 -14.05
CA LYS A 132 0.95 12.18 -13.70
C LYS A 132 0.13 12.05 -12.41
N ILE A 133 -0.67 10.99 -12.27
CA ILE A 133 -1.50 10.77 -11.08
C ILE A 133 -0.66 10.51 -9.85
N PHE A 134 0.39 9.71 -9.97
CA PHE A 134 1.30 9.48 -8.86
C PHE A 134 1.90 10.80 -8.35
N LEU A 135 2.31 11.71 -9.24
CA LEU A 135 2.79 13.03 -8.85
C LEU A 135 1.69 13.87 -8.18
N GLU A 136 0.47 13.89 -8.72
CA GLU A 136 -0.68 14.60 -8.10
C GLU A 136 -0.97 14.07 -6.68
N MET A 137 -0.91 12.75 -6.48
CA MET A 137 -1.12 12.10 -5.18
C MET A 137 -0.09 12.53 -4.13
N LEU A 138 1.14 12.83 -4.53
CA LEU A 138 2.18 13.29 -3.61
C LEU A 138 1.97 14.72 -3.13
N ASP A 139 1.29 15.55 -3.91
CA ASP A 139 1.03 16.96 -3.57
C ASP A 139 -0.24 17.14 -2.73
N LYS A 140 -1.22 16.24 -2.90
CA LYS A 140 -2.50 16.31 -2.18
C LYS A 140 -2.45 15.53 -0.87
N LYS A 141 -3.24 15.99 0.10
CA LYS A 141 -3.45 15.32 1.40
C LYS A 141 -4.93 15.03 1.61
N ASP A 142 -5.59 14.64 0.53
CA ASP A 142 -7.01 14.32 0.56
C ASP A 142 -7.21 13.03 1.35
N GLU A 143 -8.27 12.97 2.14
CA GLU A 143 -8.69 11.74 2.78
C GLU A 143 -9.16 10.74 1.72
N ILE A 144 -8.81 9.47 1.90
CA ILE A 144 -9.21 8.42 0.97
C ILE A 144 -10.73 8.31 1.03
N SER A 145 -11.38 8.52 -0.11
CA SER A 145 -12.83 8.40 -0.27
C SER A 145 -13.16 7.65 -1.55
N SER A 146 -14.38 7.10 -1.62
CA SER A 146 -14.87 6.46 -2.85
C SER A 146 -14.80 7.41 -4.06
N GLN A 147 -15.09 8.70 -3.86
CA GLN A 147 -15.04 9.71 -4.91
C GLN A 147 -13.61 9.92 -5.42
N LEU A 148 -12.64 10.02 -4.50
CA LEU A 148 -11.22 10.19 -4.85
C LEU A 148 -10.67 8.97 -5.61
N ILE A 149 -11.05 7.77 -5.18
CA ILE A 149 -10.66 6.52 -5.86
C ILE A 149 -11.19 6.50 -7.30
N LEU A 150 -12.46 6.84 -7.50
CA LEU A 150 -13.07 6.88 -8.84
C LEU A 150 -12.47 8.01 -9.70
N GLU A 151 -12.13 9.17 -9.11
CA GLU A 151 -11.41 10.24 -9.79
C GLU A 151 -10.05 9.77 -10.32
N TRP A 152 -9.24 9.11 -9.47
CA TRP A 152 -7.95 8.56 -9.91
C TRP A 152 -8.13 7.48 -10.97
N HIS A 153 -9.09 6.57 -10.79
CA HIS A 153 -9.40 5.54 -11.78
C HIS A 153 -9.78 6.17 -13.14
N LYS A 154 -10.58 7.24 -13.14
CA LYS A 154 -10.92 7.99 -14.34
C LYS A 154 -9.72 8.66 -14.98
N LYS A 155 -8.85 9.28 -14.19
CA LYS A 155 -7.68 9.98 -14.74
C LYS A 155 -6.66 9.02 -15.33
N ILE A 156 -6.55 7.79 -14.82
CA ILE A 156 -5.68 6.75 -15.38
C ILE A 156 -6.28 6.15 -16.67
N PHE A 157 -7.56 5.76 -16.64
CA PHE A 157 -8.17 4.98 -17.72
C PHE A 157 -9.13 5.76 -18.63
N GLY A 158 -9.36 7.04 -18.39
CA GLY A 158 -10.40 7.83 -19.07
C GLY A 158 -10.21 7.92 -20.58
N GLU A 159 -8.96 7.95 -21.05
CA GLU A 159 -8.64 7.98 -22.47
C GLU A 159 -8.63 6.59 -23.12
N THR A 160 -8.33 5.54 -22.35
CA THR A 160 -8.07 4.20 -22.89
C THR A 160 -9.23 3.22 -22.70
N LYS A 161 -10.01 3.37 -21.63
CA LYS A 161 -11.15 2.52 -21.25
C LYS A 161 -12.35 3.37 -20.78
N PRO A 162 -12.89 4.26 -21.65
CA PRO A 162 -13.91 5.24 -21.27
C PRO A 162 -15.25 4.63 -20.82
N ASP A 163 -15.52 3.38 -21.20
CA ASP A 163 -16.73 2.65 -20.83
C ASP A 163 -16.76 2.27 -19.33
N ILE A 164 -15.60 1.94 -18.74
CA ILE A 164 -15.45 1.53 -17.33
C ILE A 164 -14.80 2.58 -16.43
N ALA A 165 -14.12 3.58 -16.99
CA ALA A 165 -13.53 4.67 -16.22
C ALA A 165 -14.57 5.32 -15.29
N ASP A 166 -14.13 5.76 -14.09
CA ASP A 166 -15.01 6.40 -13.08
C ASP A 166 -16.15 5.52 -12.51
N LYS A 167 -16.11 4.19 -12.70
CA LYS A 167 -17.19 3.29 -12.24
C LYS A 167 -16.65 2.10 -11.46
N PHE A 168 -17.41 1.67 -10.45
CA PHE A 168 -17.27 0.32 -9.90
C PHE A 168 -17.83 -0.69 -10.90
N ARG A 169 -17.25 -1.89 -10.93
CA ARG A 169 -17.74 -2.99 -11.79
C ARG A 169 -19.20 -3.31 -11.46
N SER A 170 -19.94 -3.69 -12.50
CA SER A 170 -21.35 -4.13 -12.44
C SER A 170 -21.50 -5.63 -12.70
N TYR A 171 -20.40 -6.37 -12.63
CA TYR A 171 -20.33 -7.81 -12.92
C TYR A 171 -19.35 -8.52 -11.97
N ILE A 172 -19.48 -9.84 -11.88
CA ILE A 172 -18.59 -10.67 -11.06
C ILE A 172 -17.27 -10.91 -11.80
N VAL A 173 -16.17 -10.90 -11.05
CA VAL A 173 -14.82 -11.15 -11.58
C VAL A 173 -14.07 -12.13 -10.69
N ARG A 174 -13.06 -12.78 -11.26
CA ARG A 174 -12.16 -13.70 -10.58
C ARG A 174 -10.72 -13.25 -10.80
N VAL A 175 -9.91 -13.30 -9.74
CA VAL A 175 -8.48 -12.99 -9.77
C VAL A 175 -7.71 -14.25 -9.37
N GLY A 176 -7.14 -14.96 -10.35
CA GLY A 176 -6.55 -16.28 -10.11
C GLY A 176 -7.57 -17.28 -9.58
N THR A 177 -7.40 -17.79 -8.36
CA THR A 177 -8.38 -18.68 -7.69
C THR A 177 -9.41 -17.94 -6.84
N TYR A 178 -9.23 -16.65 -6.60
CA TYR A 178 -10.09 -15.85 -5.75
C TYR A 178 -11.29 -15.30 -6.51
N ILE A 179 -12.50 -15.51 -5.98
CA ILE A 179 -13.73 -14.88 -6.47
C ILE A 179 -13.89 -13.55 -5.72
N ALA A 180 -13.91 -12.44 -6.46
CA ALA A 180 -14.09 -11.12 -5.88
C ALA A 180 -15.50 -10.98 -5.26
N PRO A 181 -15.73 -10.01 -4.35
CA PRO A 181 -17.05 -9.77 -3.78
C PRO A 181 -18.15 -9.59 -4.85
N ASP A 182 -19.42 -9.79 -4.51
CA ASP A 182 -20.49 -9.46 -5.46
C ASP A 182 -20.47 -7.95 -5.80
N TRP A 183 -20.69 -7.60 -7.06
CA TRP A 183 -20.67 -6.22 -7.53
C TRP A 183 -21.70 -5.34 -6.80
N GLN A 184 -22.84 -5.92 -6.41
CA GLN A 184 -23.89 -5.24 -5.63
C GLN A 184 -23.39 -4.78 -4.25
N GLY A 185 -22.37 -5.44 -3.71
CA GLY A 185 -21.78 -5.12 -2.41
C GLY A 185 -20.56 -4.19 -2.47
N VAL A 186 -19.97 -3.96 -3.65
CA VAL A 186 -18.67 -3.26 -3.78
C VAL A 186 -18.72 -1.85 -3.20
N THR A 187 -19.73 -1.05 -3.56
CA THR A 187 -19.85 0.33 -3.07
C THR A 187 -19.90 0.40 -1.54
N LYS A 188 -20.64 -0.52 -0.91
CA LYS A 188 -20.72 -0.60 0.56
C LYS A 188 -19.39 -0.99 1.20
N LEU A 189 -18.67 -1.92 0.58
CA LEU A 189 -17.36 -2.38 1.07
C LEU A 189 -16.29 -1.28 0.94
N ILE A 190 -16.25 -0.54 -0.17
CA ILE A 190 -15.32 0.58 -0.38
C ILE A 190 -15.64 1.75 0.56
N GLY A 191 -16.93 2.03 0.80
CA GLY A 191 -17.34 3.00 1.81
C GLY A 191 -16.76 2.66 3.19
N GLY A 192 -16.94 1.41 3.65
CA GLY A 192 -16.39 0.96 4.92
C GLY A 192 -14.85 0.93 5.01
N LEU A 193 -14.13 0.92 3.88
CA LEU A 193 -12.66 1.06 3.85
C LEU A 193 -12.20 2.52 4.00
N SER A 194 -13.02 3.46 3.55
CA SER A 194 -12.72 4.90 3.65
C SER A 194 -12.88 5.41 5.09
N ASP A 195 -13.68 4.71 5.90
CA ASP A 195 -14.00 5.06 7.29
C ASP A 195 -13.06 4.42 8.34
N PHE A 196 -12.02 3.68 7.92
CA PHE A 196 -11.10 2.92 8.79
C PHE A 196 -9.80 3.67 9.09
#